data_AF-A0A8H5R2K7-F1
#
_entry.id   AF-A0A8H5R2K7-F1
#
_cell.length_a   1.000
_cell.length_b   1.000
_cell.length_c   1.000
_cell.angle_alpha   90.00
_cell.angle_beta   90.00
_cell.angle_gamma   90.00
#
_symmetry.space_group_name_H-M   'P 1'
#
loop_
_entity.id
_entity.type
_entity.pdbx_description
1 polymer ?
#
loop_
_entity_poly.entity_id
_entity_poly.type
_entity_poly.pdbx_seq_one_letter_code
_entity_poly.pdbx_strand_id
1 'polypeptide(L)'
;MPQLPARQGLALPLKQGQSLQVINTHGKQVIDFWAFNPKDDREYLSMSHTRAMLSSISLRKGSKLYSSRRKPILTLVDDTTPGIHDLLFPACDAERYRQLGAVGYHDSCHDNMHKALKEFPDIKVREDWVPDPLNLFMNVAVDHHGGIDIRAPTSDKGQYVILRAEADLVVIMSACPQDMVNVNDEGPADCEYRILEESR
;
A
#
# COMPACT_ATOMS: atom_id res chain seq x y z
N MET A 1 -10.65 -16.65 -2.49
CA MET A 1 -11.04 -15.31 -2.99
C MET A 1 -10.11 -14.94 -4.13
N PRO A 2 -10.27 -13.81 -4.84
CA PRO A 2 -9.16 -13.28 -5.63
C PRO A 2 -7.89 -13.15 -4.75
N GLN A 3 -6.75 -13.52 -5.31
CA GLN A 3 -5.46 -13.51 -4.62
C GLN A 3 -4.53 -12.46 -5.24
N LEU A 4 -3.78 -11.78 -4.39
CA LEU A 4 -2.56 -11.05 -4.72
C LEU A 4 -1.39 -12.01 -4.48
N PRO A 5 -0.78 -12.60 -5.53
CA PRO A 5 0.30 -13.57 -5.34
C PRO A 5 1.51 -12.95 -4.65
N ALA A 6 2.24 -13.75 -3.88
CA ALA A 6 3.50 -13.34 -3.27
C ALA A 6 4.43 -12.72 -4.32
N ARG A 7 5.11 -11.62 -3.94
CA ARG A 7 6.11 -10.91 -4.77
C ARG A 7 5.56 -10.27 -6.04
N GLN A 8 4.24 -10.25 -6.26
CA GLN A 8 3.63 -9.66 -7.45
C GLN A 8 2.78 -8.43 -7.11
N GLY A 9 2.44 -7.68 -8.15
CA GLY A 9 1.48 -6.59 -8.06
C GLY A 9 0.32 -6.77 -9.03
N LEU A 10 -0.82 -6.16 -8.69
CA LEU A 10 -2.01 -6.11 -9.55
C LEU A 10 -2.68 -4.73 -9.44
N ALA A 11 -3.44 -4.37 -10.47
CA ALA A 11 -4.20 -3.13 -10.52
C ALA A 11 -5.68 -3.44 -10.78
N LEU A 12 -6.57 -2.66 -10.17
CA LEU A 12 -8.02 -2.87 -10.27
C LEU A 12 -8.75 -1.54 -10.30
N PRO A 13 -9.87 -1.42 -11.03
CA PRO A 13 -10.76 -0.29 -10.86
C PRO A 13 -11.52 -0.40 -9.53
N LEU A 14 -11.66 0.72 -8.82
CA LEU A 14 -12.47 0.85 -7.63
C LEU A 14 -13.34 2.10 -7.78
N LYS A 15 -14.65 1.92 -7.98
CA LYS A 15 -15.57 3.04 -8.21
C LYS A 15 -15.82 3.81 -6.92
N GLN A 16 -16.19 5.08 -7.05
CA GLN A 16 -16.64 5.88 -5.91
C GLN A 16 -17.74 5.13 -5.12
N GLY A 17 -17.61 5.10 -3.79
CA GLY A 17 -18.53 4.41 -2.88
C GLY A 17 -18.21 2.93 -2.65
N GLN A 18 -17.52 2.25 -3.59
CA GLN A 18 -17.06 0.88 -3.38
C GLN A 18 -15.93 0.83 -2.33
N SER A 19 -15.81 -0.31 -1.67
CA SER A 19 -14.72 -0.55 -0.72
C SER A 19 -13.85 -1.73 -1.15
N LEU A 20 -12.55 -1.62 -0.95
CA LEU A 20 -11.61 -2.72 -1.11
C LEU A 20 -11.24 -3.26 0.26
N GLN A 21 -11.58 -4.53 0.51
CA GLN A 21 -11.09 -5.28 1.65
C GLN A 21 -9.77 -5.96 1.26
N VAL A 22 -8.73 -5.74 2.04
CA VAL A 22 -7.41 -6.36 1.88
C VAL A 22 -7.12 -7.22 3.10
N ILE A 23 -6.95 -8.52 2.90
CA ILE A 23 -6.87 -9.54 3.95
C ILE A 23 -5.44 -10.08 3.97
N ASN A 24 -4.78 -9.95 5.11
CA ASN A 24 -3.48 -10.57 5.36
C ASN A 24 -3.67 -12.06 5.66
N THR A 25 -3.78 -12.86 4.60
CA THR A 25 -4.18 -14.28 4.68
C THR A 25 -3.28 -15.12 5.59
N HIS A 26 -1.99 -14.77 5.66
CA HIS A 26 -0.99 -15.44 6.48
C HIS A 26 -0.57 -14.64 7.71
N GLY A 27 -0.85 -13.33 7.73
CA GLY A 27 -0.74 -12.45 8.90
C GLY A 27 0.46 -11.51 8.85
N LYS A 28 1.57 -11.86 8.18
CA LYS A 28 2.81 -11.07 8.21
C LYS A 28 3.17 -10.36 6.91
N GLN A 29 2.36 -10.48 5.87
CA GLN A 29 2.68 -9.87 4.58
C GLN A 29 2.44 -8.35 4.61
N VAL A 30 3.43 -7.56 4.19
CA VAL A 30 3.29 -6.12 3.94
C VAL A 30 2.77 -5.88 2.52
N ILE A 31 1.85 -4.94 2.36
CA ILE A 31 1.30 -4.59 1.05
C ILE A 31 1.54 -3.11 0.79
N ASP A 32 2.34 -2.82 -0.24
CA ASP A 32 2.45 -1.47 -0.77
C ASP A 32 1.19 -1.18 -1.58
N PHE A 33 0.51 -0.08 -1.24
CA PHE A 33 -0.77 0.30 -1.80
C PHE A 33 -0.71 1.70 -2.44
N TRP A 34 -1.26 1.82 -3.65
CA TRP A 34 -1.43 3.09 -4.35
C TRP A 34 -2.86 3.24 -4.88
N ALA A 35 -3.24 4.49 -5.15
CA ALA A 35 -4.45 4.79 -5.90
C ALA A 35 -4.24 6.01 -6.79
N PHE A 36 -4.74 5.93 -8.02
CA PHE A 36 -4.67 6.99 -9.03
C PHE A 36 -6.08 7.33 -9.50
N ASN A 37 -6.33 8.62 -9.75
CA ASN A 37 -7.57 9.06 -10.38
C ASN A 37 -7.43 8.92 -11.90
N PRO A 38 -8.20 8.05 -12.57
CA PRO A 38 -8.12 7.90 -14.03
C PRO A 38 -8.59 9.15 -14.81
N LYS A 39 -9.21 10.13 -14.13
CA LYS A 39 -9.71 11.38 -14.73
C LYS A 39 -8.77 12.59 -14.50
N ASP A 40 -7.73 12.47 -13.68
CA ASP A 40 -6.69 13.50 -13.46
C ASP A 40 -5.33 12.80 -13.32
N ASP A 41 -4.49 12.92 -14.36
CA ASP A 41 -3.18 12.26 -14.48
C ASP A 41 -2.17 12.67 -13.39
N ARG A 42 -2.47 13.72 -12.62
CA ARG A 42 -1.64 14.23 -11.53
C ARG A 42 -2.28 14.00 -10.16
N GLU A 43 -3.49 13.44 -10.09
CA GLU A 43 -4.15 13.12 -8.83
C GLU A 43 -3.94 11.65 -8.43
N TYR A 44 -3.23 11.47 -7.32
CA TYR A 44 -2.92 10.16 -6.75
C TYR A 44 -2.96 10.24 -5.22
N LEU A 45 -3.14 9.10 -4.56
CA LEU A 45 -3.03 8.95 -3.11
C LEU A 45 -1.65 9.41 -2.64
N SER A 46 -1.59 10.38 -1.74
CA SER A 46 -0.34 10.98 -1.30
C SER A 46 -0.15 10.89 0.20
N MET A 47 0.90 10.18 0.62
CA MET A 47 1.22 10.03 2.04
C MET A 47 1.64 11.35 2.68
N SER A 48 2.43 12.18 2.00
CA SER A 48 2.84 13.50 2.53
C SER A 48 1.64 14.43 2.79
N HIS A 49 0.68 14.47 1.88
CA HIS A 49 -0.57 15.22 2.08
C HIS A 49 -1.42 14.57 3.17
N THR A 50 -1.51 13.25 3.21
CA THR A 50 -2.27 12.53 4.26
C THR A 50 -1.72 12.84 5.65
N ARG A 51 -0.41 12.76 5.86
CA ARG A 51 0.23 13.08 7.15
C ARG A 51 -0.03 14.53 7.57
N ALA A 52 0.08 15.47 6.63
CA ALA A 52 -0.18 16.89 6.89
C ALA A 52 -1.65 17.18 7.23
N MET A 53 -2.60 16.53 6.54
CA MET A 53 -4.03 16.76 6.76
C MET A 53 -4.56 16.09 8.04
N LEU A 54 -3.95 14.97 8.44
CA LEU A 54 -4.29 14.29 9.70
C LEU A 54 -3.52 14.84 10.90
N SER A 55 -2.48 15.65 10.68
CA SER A 55 -1.47 16.01 11.68
C SER A 55 -0.96 14.79 12.44
N SER A 56 -0.75 13.68 11.72
CA SER A 56 -0.40 12.38 12.29
C SER A 56 0.28 11.49 11.25
N ILE A 57 1.16 10.61 11.72
CA ILE A 57 1.77 9.54 10.91
C ILE A 57 1.05 8.19 11.06
N SER A 58 -0.04 8.15 11.83
CA SER A 58 -0.79 6.92 12.12
C SER A 58 -2.20 7.01 11.57
N LEU A 59 -2.73 5.87 11.13
CA LEU A 59 -4.11 5.73 10.71
C LEU A 59 -4.95 5.18 11.86
N ARG A 60 -6.26 5.41 11.77
CA ARG A 60 -7.28 4.84 12.65
C ARG A 60 -8.54 4.63 11.82
N LYS A 61 -9.44 3.77 12.30
CA LYS A 61 -10.77 3.65 11.72
C LYS A 61 -11.42 5.03 11.58
N GLY A 62 -11.94 5.33 10.39
CA GLY A 62 -12.50 6.62 10.00
C GLY A 62 -11.47 7.64 9.46
N SER A 63 -10.17 7.34 9.47
CA SER A 63 -9.17 8.21 8.86
C SER A 63 -9.43 8.37 7.35
N LYS A 64 -9.43 9.62 6.90
CA LYS A 64 -9.40 9.97 5.48
C LYS A 64 -7.95 9.97 5.01
N LEU A 65 -7.70 9.34 3.87
CA LEU A 65 -6.45 9.48 3.13
C LEU A 65 -6.65 10.49 2.01
N TYR A 66 -5.61 11.26 1.72
CA TYR A 66 -5.70 12.45 0.88
C TYR A 66 -4.88 12.30 -0.39
N SER A 67 -5.40 12.85 -1.48
CA SER A 67 -4.70 12.94 -2.75
C SER A 67 -3.64 14.04 -2.76
N SER A 68 -2.82 14.06 -3.81
CA SER A 68 -1.95 15.19 -4.18
C SER A 68 -2.69 16.53 -4.35
N ARG A 69 -4.03 16.51 -4.40
CA ARG A 69 -4.91 17.70 -4.44
C ARG A 69 -5.50 18.07 -3.08
N ARG A 70 -5.09 17.41 -1.99
CA ARG A 70 -5.63 17.58 -0.62
C ARG A 70 -7.12 17.27 -0.50
N LYS A 71 -7.67 16.50 -1.43
CA LYS A 71 -9.04 15.98 -1.34
C LYS A 71 -9.01 14.57 -0.73
N PRO A 72 -9.97 14.20 0.11
CA PRO A 72 -10.15 12.80 0.49
C PRO A 72 -10.28 11.95 -0.77
N ILE A 73 -9.46 10.90 -0.89
CA ILE A 73 -9.47 9.97 -2.02
C ILE A 73 -9.85 8.56 -1.58
N LEU A 74 -9.50 8.20 -0.34
CA LEU A 74 -9.88 6.96 0.32
C LEU A 74 -10.27 7.24 1.77
N THR A 75 -11.07 6.37 2.37
CA THR A 75 -11.34 6.34 3.81
C THR A 75 -11.04 4.94 4.35
N LEU A 76 -10.28 4.84 5.44
CA LEU A 76 -10.11 3.59 6.19
C LEU A 76 -11.38 3.32 7.00
N VAL A 77 -12.26 2.48 6.47
CA VAL A 77 -13.58 2.20 7.05
C VAL A 77 -13.50 1.19 8.18
N ASP A 78 -12.60 0.23 8.07
CA ASP A 78 -12.37 -0.77 9.10
C ASP A 78 -10.92 -1.25 9.10
N ASP A 79 -10.46 -1.65 10.27
CA ASP A 79 -9.15 -2.23 10.50
C ASP A 79 -9.25 -3.15 11.70
N THR A 80 -9.00 -4.44 11.47
CA THR A 80 -9.06 -5.48 12.51
C THR A 80 -7.70 -5.75 13.15
N THR A 81 -6.64 -5.08 12.68
CA THR A 81 -5.30 -5.13 13.25
C THR A 81 -5.15 -4.13 14.42
N PRO A 82 -4.00 -4.10 15.10
CA PRO A 82 -3.70 -3.04 16.08
C PRO A 82 -3.57 -1.60 15.51
N GLY A 83 -3.80 -1.37 14.22
CA GLY A 83 -3.75 -0.03 13.61
C GLY A 83 -2.37 0.40 13.11
N ILE A 84 -1.45 -0.55 12.92
CA ILE A 84 -0.06 -0.27 12.58
C ILE A 84 0.15 -0.45 11.08
N HIS A 85 0.31 0.68 10.40
CA HIS A 85 0.64 0.81 8.98
C HIS A 85 1.66 1.92 8.82
N ASP A 86 2.54 1.80 7.82
CA ASP A 86 3.55 2.81 7.56
C ASP A 86 3.14 3.75 6.41
N LEU A 87 3.44 5.03 6.61
CA LEU A 87 3.18 6.11 5.66
C LEU A 87 4.48 6.85 5.31
N LEU A 88 5.66 6.34 5.67
CA LEU A 88 6.92 7.07 5.62
C LEU A 88 7.91 6.47 4.63
N PHE A 89 7.99 5.15 4.54
CA PHE A 89 8.96 4.47 3.69
C PHE A 89 8.55 4.50 2.22
N PRO A 90 9.52 4.72 1.32
CA PRO A 90 9.29 4.51 -0.11
C PRO A 90 9.12 3.02 -0.40
N ALA A 91 8.57 2.73 -1.58
CA ALA A 91 8.52 1.38 -2.10
C ALA A 91 9.93 0.78 -2.24
N CYS A 92 10.09 -0.53 -2.03
CA CYS A 92 11.36 -1.17 -2.34
C CYS A 92 11.65 -1.17 -3.85
N ASP A 93 12.92 -1.06 -4.21
CA ASP A 93 13.42 -0.99 -5.58
C ASP A 93 14.73 -1.78 -5.74
N ALA A 94 15.24 -1.88 -6.97
CA ALA A 94 16.47 -2.60 -7.28
C ALA A 94 17.71 -2.03 -6.58
N GLU A 95 17.78 -0.72 -6.32
CA GLU A 95 18.89 -0.12 -5.59
C GLU A 95 18.86 -0.54 -4.12
N ARG A 96 17.67 -0.56 -3.50
CA ARG A 96 17.49 -1.02 -2.13
C ARG A 96 17.99 -2.45 -1.94
N TYR A 97 17.68 -3.36 -2.86
CA TYR A 97 18.18 -4.75 -2.78
C TYR A 97 19.70 -4.82 -3.00
N ARG A 98 20.27 -4.03 -3.91
CA ARG A 98 21.73 -3.95 -4.08
C ARG A 98 22.44 -3.46 -2.82
N GLN A 99 21.89 -2.45 -2.14
CA GLN A 99 22.43 -1.96 -0.86
C GLN A 99 22.39 -3.03 0.24
N LEU A 100 21.42 -3.93 0.20
CA LEU A 100 21.31 -5.07 1.12
C LEU A 100 22.19 -6.27 0.71
N GLY A 101 22.90 -6.18 -0.42
CA GLY A 101 23.83 -7.21 -0.90
C GLY A 101 23.22 -8.22 -1.87
N ALA A 102 22.02 -7.98 -2.40
CA ALA A 102 21.45 -8.84 -3.44
C ALA A 102 22.32 -8.83 -4.71
N VAL A 103 22.48 -10.00 -5.32
CA VAL A 103 23.20 -10.17 -6.59
C VAL A 103 22.20 -10.47 -7.70
N GLY A 104 22.25 -9.66 -8.76
CA GLY A 104 21.35 -9.82 -9.91
C GLY A 104 19.98 -9.18 -9.68
N TYR A 105 18.97 -9.68 -10.40
CA TYR A 105 17.60 -9.19 -10.31
C TYR A 105 16.91 -9.69 -9.04
N HIS A 106 16.14 -8.80 -8.41
CA HIS A 106 15.25 -9.10 -7.32
C HIS A 106 13.91 -8.41 -7.57
N ASP A 107 12.79 -9.08 -7.32
CA ASP A 107 11.47 -8.47 -7.43
C ASP A 107 11.35 -7.26 -6.49
N SER A 108 10.60 -6.25 -6.91
CA SER A 108 10.45 -5.02 -6.12
C SER A 108 9.05 -4.47 -6.24
N CYS A 109 8.60 -3.75 -5.20
CA CYS A 109 7.31 -3.07 -5.21
C CYS A 109 7.25 -2.00 -6.31
N HIS A 110 8.37 -1.32 -6.57
CA HIS A 110 8.55 -0.42 -7.70
C HIS A 110 8.19 -1.11 -9.03
N ASP A 111 8.83 -2.24 -9.34
CA ASP A 111 8.58 -2.96 -10.60
C ASP A 111 7.18 -3.55 -10.65
N ASN A 112 6.66 -4.04 -9.53
CA ASN A 112 5.32 -4.59 -9.42
C ASN A 112 4.26 -3.55 -9.73
N MET A 113 4.41 -2.31 -9.23
CA MET A 113 3.50 -1.21 -9.52
C MET A 113 3.50 -0.89 -11.02
N HIS A 114 4.67 -0.76 -11.64
CA HIS A 114 4.77 -0.50 -13.07
C HIS A 114 4.26 -1.64 -13.94
N LYS A 115 4.50 -2.90 -13.57
CA LYS A 115 3.96 -4.08 -14.26
C LYS A 115 2.43 -4.09 -14.21
N ALA A 116 1.85 -3.84 -13.04
CA ALA A 116 0.40 -3.79 -12.84
C ALA A 116 -0.26 -2.65 -13.63
N LEU A 117 0.37 -1.47 -13.69
CA LEU A 117 -0.15 -0.31 -14.42
C LEU A 117 -0.22 -0.51 -15.95
N LYS A 118 0.47 -1.52 -16.52
CA LYS A 118 0.37 -1.81 -17.97
C LYS A 118 -1.05 -2.18 -18.39
N GLU A 119 -1.88 -2.66 -17.48
CA GLU A 119 -3.30 -2.95 -17.73
C GLU A 119 -4.16 -1.67 -17.82
N PHE A 120 -3.63 -0.53 -17.40
CA PHE A 120 -4.31 0.77 -17.34
C PHE A 120 -3.49 1.86 -18.06
N PRO A 121 -3.37 1.80 -19.39
CA PRO A 121 -2.47 2.67 -20.18
C PRO A 121 -2.80 4.17 -20.12
N ASP A 122 -4.01 4.52 -19.68
CA ASP A 122 -4.41 5.91 -19.49
C ASP A 122 -3.74 6.57 -18.27
N ILE A 123 -3.24 5.77 -17.33
CA ILE A 123 -2.50 6.25 -16.16
C ILE A 123 -1.03 6.37 -16.51
N LYS A 124 -0.55 7.60 -16.57
CA LYS A 124 0.81 7.93 -16.98
C LYS A 124 1.69 8.20 -15.76
N VAL A 125 2.47 7.19 -15.38
CA VAL A 125 3.52 7.31 -14.38
C VAL A 125 4.88 7.19 -15.08
N ARG A 126 5.84 8.04 -14.72
CA ARG A 126 7.20 7.92 -15.26
C ARG A 126 7.82 6.60 -14.81
N GLU A 127 8.52 5.90 -15.69
CA GLU A 127 9.11 4.57 -15.41
C GLU A 127 10.15 4.56 -14.28
N ASP A 128 10.75 5.72 -13.99
CA ASP A 128 11.78 5.91 -12.97
C ASP A 128 11.23 6.47 -11.64
N TRP A 129 9.91 6.48 -11.48
CA TRP A 129 9.27 7.11 -10.34
C TRP A 129 8.01 6.40 -9.89
N VAL A 130 7.89 6.23 -8.57
CA VAL A 130 6.67 5.79 -7.91
C VAL A 130 6.31 6.77 -6.78
N PRO A 131 5.02 7.05 -6.53
CA PRO A 131 4.62 7.74 -5.32
C PRO A 131 4.98 6.93 -4.07
N ASP A 132 5.17 7.61 -2.93
CA ASP A 132 5.24 6.92 -1.64
C ASP A 132 3.97 6.07 -1.42
N PRO A 133 4.10 4.74 -1.23
CA PRO A 133 2.96 3.87 -0.98
C PRO A 133 2.34 4.13 0.39
N LEU A 134 1.09 3.72 0.54
CA LEU A 134 0.60 3.31 1.85
C LEU A 134 1.11 1.89 2.11
N ASN A 135 1.98 1.71 3.10
CA ASN A 135 2.53 0.40 3.46
C ASN A 135 1.60 -0.28 4.47
N LEU A 136 0.58 -0.97 3.97
CA LEU A 136 -0.36 -1.71 4.82
C LEU A 136 0.39 -2.80 5.60
N PHE A 137 0.06 -2.91 6.88
CA PHE A 137 0.60 -3.86 7.85
C PHE A 137 2.09 -3.69 8.21
N MET A 138 2.81 -2.77 7.56
CA MET A 138 4.22 -2.52 7.87
C MET A 138 4.38 -1.83 9.23
N ASN A 139 5.30 -2.34 10.05
CA ASN A 139 5.56 -1.83 11.39
C ASN A 139 6.86 -1.02 11.42
N VAL A 140 6.71 0.30 11.38
CA VAL A 140 7.81 1.26 11.46
C VAL A 140 7.63 2.10 12.72
N ALA A 141 8.57 1.97 13.65
CA ALA A 141 8.60 2.79 14.85
C ALA A 141 9.44 4.03 14.62
N VAL A 142 8.96 5.18 15.11
CA VAL A 142 9.70 6.45 15.13
C VAL A 142 9.87 6.89 16.58
N ASP A 143 11.11 7.16 16.99
CA ASP A 143 11.41 7.64 18.35
C ASP A 143 11.34 9.17 18.46
N HIS A 144 11.45 9.69 19.69
CA HIS A 144 11.40 11.13 19.96
C HIS A 144 12.61 11.93 19.43
N HIS A 145 13.67 11.26 19.00
CA HIS A 145 14.84 11.85 18.35
C HIS A 145 14.78 11.75 16.81
N GLY A 146 13.73 11.13 16.25
CA GLY A 146 13.56 10.93 14.82
C GLY A 146 14.23 9.66 14.28
N GLY A 147 14.72 8.78 15.15
CA GLY A 147 15.19 7.45 14.77
C GLY A 147 14.05 6.59 14.23
N ILE A 148 14.34 5.79 13.21
CA ILE A 148 13.37 4.94 12.52
C ILE A 148 13.82 3.48 12.61
N ASP A 149 12.91 2.61 13.04
CA ASP A 149 13.17 1.19 13.28
C ASP A 149 12.12 0.32 12.60
N ILE A 150 12.56 -0.56 11.70
CA ILE A 150 11.70 -1.51 10.98
C ILE A 150 11.55 -2.76 11.84
N ARG A 151 10.31 -3.08 12.21
CA ARG A 151 9.97 -4.20 13.09
C ARG A 151 9.08 -5.20 12.37
N ALA A 152 8.98 -6.40 12.93
CA ALA A 152 8.04 -7.41 12.47
C ALA A 152 6.59 -6.86 12.48
N PRO A 153 5.78 -7.15 11.44
CA PRO A 153 4.36 -6.82 11.40
C PRO A 153 3.58 -7.36 12.60
N THR A 154 2.70 -6.53 13.15
CA THR A 154 1.84 -6.90 14.28
C THR A 154 0.51 -7.50 13.85
N SER A 155 0.23 -7.57 12.55
CA SER A 155 -0.98 -8.23 12.05
C SER A 155 -0.90 -9.74 12.25
N ASP A 156 -2.07 -10.35 12.41
CA ASP A 156 -2.27 -11.78 12.56
C ASP A 156 -3.05 -12.34 11.37
N LYS A 157 -3.00 -13.67 11.24
CA LYS A 157 -3.65 -14.43 10.17
C LYS A 157 -5.12 -14.04 10.01
N GLY A 158 -5.49 -13.64 8.79
CA GLY A 158 -6.87 -13.33 8.41
C GLY A 158 -7.37 -11.96 8.86
N GLN A 159 -6.55 -11.16 9.55
CA GLN A 159 -6.86 -9.75 9.78
C GLN A 159 -6.84 -8.98 8.46
N TYR A 160 -7.60 -7.89 8.43
CA TYR A 160 -7.86 -7.12 7.23
C TYR A 160 -8.06 -5.64 7.53
N VAL A 161 -7.93 -4.85 6.46
CA VAL A 161 -8.38 -3.46 6.36
C VAL A 161 -9.47 -3.32 5.30
N ILE A 162 -10.31 -2.30 5.43
CA ILE A 162 -11.31 -1.93 4.41
C ILE A 162 -11.10 -0.46 4.04
N LEU A 163 -10.79 -0.21 2.76
CA LEU A 163 -10.59 1.13 2.20
C LEU A 163 -11.75 1.47 1.25
N ARG A 164 -12.55 2.47 1.57
CA ARG A 164 -13.60 2.99 0.67
C ARG A 164 -13.06 4.06 -0.24
N ALA A 165 -13.40 3.98 -1.53
CA ALA A 165 -13.06 5.00 -2.51
C ALA A 165 -13.99 6.22 -2.42
N GLU A 166 -13.39 7.40 -2.32
CA GLU A 166 -14.11 8.70 -2.32
C GLU A 166 -14.23 9.32 -3.72
N ALA A 167 -13.62 8.67 -4.72
CA ALA A 167 -13.68 8.99 -6.15
C ALA A 167 -13.57 7.68 -6.96
N ASP A 168 -13.74 7.75 -8.28
CA ASP A 168 -13.37 6.62 -9.15
C ASP A 168 -11.84 6.51 -9.18
N LEU A 169 -11.30 5.31 -8.96
CA LEU A 169 -9.87 5.07 -8.83
C LEU A 169 -9.43 3.86 -9.63
N VAL A 170 -8.14 3.84 -9.96
CA VAL A 170 -7.39 2.61 -10.18
C VAL A 170 -6.48 2.43 -8.98
N VAL A 171 -6.68 1.34 -8.26
CA VAL A 171 -5.89 0.97 -7.09
C VAL A 171 -4.86 -0.07 -7.49
N ILE A 172 -3.65 0.03 -6.95
CA ILE A 172 -2.58 -0.94 -7.15
C ILE A 172 -2.14 -1.48 -5.80
N MET A 173 -1.93 -2.78 -5.74
CA MET A 173 -1.38 -3.47 -4.58
C MET A 173 -0.16 -4.27 -5.03
N SER A 174 0.90 -4.25 -4.23
CA SER A 174 2.06 -5.13 -4.38
C SER A 174 2.28 -5.91 -3.10
N ALA A 175 2.28 -7.25 -3.17
CA ALA A 175 2.73 -8.07 -2.06
C ALA A 175 4.26 -7.92 -1.98
N CYS A 176 4.72 -7.13 -1.00
CA CYS A 176 6.12 -6.75 -0.87
C CYS A 176 7.04 -7.99 -0.90
N PRO A 177 8.02 -8.05 -1.82
CA PRO A 177 8.92 -9.20 -1.95
C PRO A 177 10.08 -9.20 -0.94
N GLN A 178 10.11 -8.29 0.02
CA GLN A 178 11.23 -8.15 0.94
C GLN A 178 11.47 -9.43 1.77
N ASP A 179 12.67 -9.97 1.66
CA ASP A 179 13.11 -11.23 2.30
C ASP A 179 14.53 -11.13 2.90
N MET A 180 15.16 -9.94 2.87
CA MET A 180 16.51 -9.68 3.39
C MET A 180 16.51 -8.89 4.71
N VAL A 181 15.39 -8.28 5.09
CA VAL A 181 15.17 -7.56 6.36
C VAL A 181 13.77 -7.84 6.91
N ASN A 182 13.54 -7.53 8.18
CA ASN A 182 12.31 -7.87 8.93
C ASN A 182 11.08 -7.02 8.56
N VAL A 183 10.76 -6.91 7.27
CA VAL A 183 9.54 -6.27 6.76
C VAL A 183 8.39 -7.26 6.70
N ASN A 184 8.60 -8.47 6.18
CA ASN A 184 7.57 -9.51 6.05
C ASN A 184 7.69 -10.65 7.09
N ASP A 185 8.57 -10.51 8.09
CA ASP A 185 8.87 -11.48 9.16
C ASP A 185 9.11 -12.93 8.67
N GLU A 186 8.05 -13.70 8.41
CA GLU A 186 8.06 -15.07 7.90
C GLU A 186 8.39 -15.18 6.39
N GLY A 187 8.62 -14.05 5.73
CA GLY A 187 8.95 -13.94 4.31
C GLY A 187 7.74 -13.63 3.42
N PRO A 188 7.96 -13.42 2.10
CA PRO A 188 6.88 -13.03 1.19
C PRO A 188 5.82 -14.12 1.02
N ALA A 189 4.56 -13.76 1.24
CA ALA A 189 3.36 -14.58 1.09
C ALA A 189 2.31 -13.87 0.23
N ASP A 190 1.32 -14.63 -0.25
CA ASP A 190 0.16 -14.08 -0.92
C ASP A 190 -0.84 -13.47 0.07
N CYS A 191 -1.77 -12.69 -0.46
CA CYS A 191 -2.89 -12.12 0.30
C CYS A 191 -4.18 -12.25 -0.49
N GLU A 192 -5.31 -12.19 0.20
CA GLU A 192 -6.62 -12.16 -0.43
C GLU A 192 -7.21 -10.76 -0.42
N TYR A 193 -8.05 -10.47 -1.41
CA TYR A 193 -8.77 -9.21 -1.45
C TYR A 193 -10.18 -9.39 -2.00
N ARG A 194 -11.06 -8.42 -1.71
CA ARG A 194 -12.43 -8.38 -2.25
C ARG A 194 -12.88 -6.93 -2.46
N ILE A 195 -13.58 -6.68 -3.56
CA ILE A 195 -14.36 -5.45 -3.72
C ILE A 195 -15.72 -5.69 -3.07
N LEU A 196 -16.09 -4.78 -2.18
CA LEU A 196 -17.38 -4.72 -1.51
C LEU A 196 -18.21 -3.64 -2.18
N GLU A 197 -19.41 -4.00 -2.60
CA GLU A 197 -20.37 -3.04 -3.13
C GLU A 197 -20.89 -2.12 -2.03
N GLU A 198 -21.40 -0.95 -2.42
CA GLU A 198 -21.99 0.01 -1.50
C GLU A 198 -23.18 -0.63 -0.76
N SER A 199 -23.10 -0.70 0.57
CA SER A 199 -24.25 -1.05 1.40
C SER A 199 -25.31 0.03 1.21
N ARG A 200 -26.38 -0.30 0.48
CA ARG A 200 -27.55 0.57 0.30
C ARG A 200 -28.17 1.02 1.62
#